data_AF-A0A392QTN1-F1
#
_entry.id   AF-A0A392QTN1-F1
#
_cell.length_a   1.000
_cell.length_b   1.000
_cell.length_c   1.000
_cell.angle_alpha   90.00
_cell.angle_beta   90.00
_cell.angle_gamma   90.00
#
_symmetry.space_group_name_H-M   'P 1'
#
loop_
_entity.id
_entity.type
_entity.pdbx_description
1 polymer ?
#
loop_
_entity_poly.entity_id
_entity_poly.type
_entity_poly.pdbx_seq_one_letter_code
_entity_poly.pdbx_strand_id
1 'polypeptide(L)'
;AGADDPMQKLNQVSNSIQKTLGLIHQLYLTVSTFNAAFQMPLLQRINGLVAELDNMVKLAEKCNIQVPMEVVNLIDDGKNPDEFTRDILNNCIAKNQITKGKTDALK
;
A
#
# COMPACT_ATOMS: atom_id res chain seq x y z
N ALA A 1 -18.65 -14.36 12.43
CA ALA A 1 -17.79 -13.24 12.00
C ALA A 1 -17.07 -13.69 10.73
N GLY A 2 -17.58 -13.26 9.58
CA GLY A 2 -17.34 -13.91 8.28
C GLY A 2 -16.07 -13.42 7.58
N ALA A 3 -15.52 -14.26 6.73
CA ALA A 3 -14.29 -14.09 5.95
C ALA A 3 -14.31 -12.95 4.90
N ASP A 4 -15.19 -11.96 5.06
CA ASP A 4 -15.48 -10.89 4.09
C ASP A 4 -15.23 -9.48 4.64
N ASP A 5 -14.54 -9.34 5.77
CA ASP A 5 -14.12 -8.03 6.27
C ASP A 5 -13.07 -7.40 5.32
N PRO A 6 -13.35 -6.25 4.68
CA PRO A 6 -12.39 -5.54 3.83
C PRO A 6 -11.06 -5.25 4.56
N MET A 7 -11.11 -5.01 5.86
CA MET A 7 -9.92 -4.74 6.67
C MET A 7 -9.05 -5.99 6.84
N GLN A 8 -9.66 -7.17 6.93
CA GLN A 8 -8.93 -8.43 6.95
C GLN A 8 -8.24 -8.70 5.61
N LYS A 9 -8.89 -8.41 4.47
CA LYS A 9 -8.31 -8.56 3.13
C LYS A 9 -7.11 -7.62 2.95
N LEU A 10 -7.23 -6.37 3.38
CA LEU A 10 -6.11 -5.41 3.42
C LEU A 10 -4.94 -5.90 4.27
N ASN A 11 -5.21 -6.42 5.47
CA ASN A 11 -4.17 -6.96 6.33
C ASN A 11 -3.42 -8.14 5.69
N GLN A 12 -4.11 -8.98 4.91
CA GLN A 12 -3.46 -10.07 4.16
C GLN A 12 -2.51 -9.53 3.09
N VAL A 13 -2.92 -8.51 2.34
CA VAL A 13 -2.06 -7.84 1.35
C VAL A 13 -0.86 -7.18 2.04
N SER A 14 -1.07 -6.47 3.15
CA SER A 14 0.01 -5.85 3.94
C SER A 14 1.04 -6.88 4.44
N ASN A 15 0.57 -8.02 4.96
CA ASN A 15 1.45 -9.10 5.39
C ASN A 15 2.25 -9.71 4.22
N SER A 16 1.63 -9.84 3.05
CA SER A 16 2.30 -10.33 1.83
C SER A 16 3.37 -9.34 1.33
N ILE A 17 3.11 -8.03 1.40
CA ILE A 17 4.10 -6.98 1.11
C ILE A 17 5.29 -7.08 2.06
N GLN A 18 5.05 -7.21 3.37
CA GLN A 18 6.12 -7.35 4.38
C GLN A 18 6.95 -8.61 4.14
N LYS A 19 6.30 -9.73 3.81
CA LYS A 19 6.98 -10.99 3.46
C LYS A 19 7.84 -10.83 2.20
N THR A 20 7.30 -10.18 1.17
CA THR A 20 8.02 -9.86 -0.07
C THR A 20 9.26 -9.02 0.21
N LEU A 21 9.16 -7.98 1.03
CA LEU A 21 10.30 -7.16 1.44
C LEU A 21 11.36 -8.00 2.17
N GLY A 22 10.94 -8.91 3.05
CA GLY A 22 11.83 -9.85 3.72
C GLY A 22 12.57 -10.78 2.74
N LEU A 23 11.87 -11.31 1.74
CA LEU A 23 12.47 -12.14 0.69
C LEU A 23 13.47 -11.36 -0.17
N ILE A 24 13.15 -10.13 -0.55
CA ILE A 24 14.06 -9.22 -1.29
C ILE A 24 15.32 -8.96 -0.45
N HIS A 25 15.17 -8.68 0.84
CA HIS A 25 16.32 -8.45 1.72
C HIS A 25 17.21 -9.70 1.86
N GLN A 26 16.61 -10.89 2.05
CA GLN A 26 17.36 -12.14 2.11
C GLN A 26 18.06 -12.47 0.79
N LEU A 27 17.42 -12.17 -0.35
CA LEU A 27 18.02 -12.30 -1.67
C LEU A 27 19.24 -11.38 -1.80
N TYR A 28 19.10 -10.11 -1.41
CA TYR A 28 20.21 -9.15 -1.38
C TYR A 28 21.40 -9.67 -0.56
N LEU A 29 21.17 -10.19 0.65
CA LEU A 29 22.25 -10.72 1.49
C LEU A 29 22.95 -11.92 0.84
N THR A 30 22.18 -12.81 0.20
CA THR A 30 22.70 -14.00 -0.50
C THR A 30 23.55 -13.60 -1.71
N VAL A 31 23.13 -12.60 -2.47
CA VAL A 31 23.87 -12.09 -3.64
C VAL A 31 25.12 -11.33 -3.18
N SER A 32 25.01 -10.52 -2.13
CA SER A 32 26.12 -9.70 -1.61
C SER A 32 27.28 -10.53 -1.05
N THR A 33 27.01 -11.75 -0.59
CA THR A 33 28.01 -12.67 0.00
C THR A 33 28.16 -13.96 -0.82
N PHE A 34 27.84 -13.89 -2.11
CA PHE A 34 27.72 -15.07 -2.96
C PHE A 34 29.02 -15.86 -3.06
N ASN A 35 28.88 -17.19 -2.98
CA ASN A 35 29.90 -18.18 -3.30
C ASN A 35 29.21 -19.46 -3.81
N ALA A 36 29.99 -20.44 -4.28
CA ALA A 36 29.45 -21.64 -4.90
C ALA A 36 28.46 -22.43 -4.01
N ALA A 37 28.59 -22.38 -2.68
CA ALA A 37 27.66 -23.03 -1.77
C ALA A 37 26.26 -22.38 -1.75
N PHE A 38 26.16 -21.12 -2.19
CA PHE A 38 24.90 -20.37 -2.24
C PHE A 38 24.14 -20.50 -3.56
N GLN A 39 24.65 -21.26 -4.55
CA GLN A 39 23.98 -21.44 -5.84
C GLN A 39 22.54 -21.96 -5.69
N MET A 40 22.34 -23.03 -4.92
CA MET A 40 21.01 -23.61 -4.73
C MET A 40 20.10 -22.71 -3.84
N PRO A 41 20.57 -22.18 -2.70
CA PRO A 41 19.82 -21.19 -1.92
C PRO A 41 19.39 -19.96 -2.74
N LEU A 42 20.23 -19.46 -3.63
CA LEU A 42 19.90 -18.32 -4.50
C LEU A 42 18.70 -18.64 -5.39
N LEU A 43 18.73 -19.78 -6.08
CA LEU A 43 17.61 -20.23 -6.94
C LEU A 43 16.32 -20.42 -6.14
N GLN A 44 16.41 -21.02 -4.94
CA GLN A 44 15.26 -21.18 -4.05
C GLN A 44 14.67 -19.84 -3.62
N ARG A 45 15.51 -18.85 -3.29
CA ARG A 45 15.06 -17.51 -2.90
C ARG A 45 14.39 -16.75 -4.04
N ILE A 46 14.95 -16.83 -5.25
CA ILE A 46 14.34 -16.21 -6.45
C ILE A 46 12.96 -16.82 -6.69
N ASN A 47 12.85 -18.15 -6.69
CA ASN A 47 11.56 -18.82 -6.87
C ASN A 47 10.56 -18.49 -5.76
N GLY A 48 11.04 -18.37 -4.51
CA GLY A 48 10.22 -17.94 -3.38
C GLY A 48 9.69 -16.51 -3.55
N LEU A 49 10.52 -15.59 -4.05
CA LEU A 49 10.11 -14.22 -4.35
C LEU A 49 9.06 -14.19 -5.47
N VAL A 50 9.28 -14.92 -6.57
CA VAL A 50 8.33 -15.01 -7.68
C VAL A 50 6.97 -15.56 -7.21
N ALA A 51 6.98 -16.63 -6.41
CA ALA A 51 5.76 -17.21 -5.86
C ALA A 51 5.01 -16.26 -4.92
N GLU A 52 5.73 -15.49 -4.09
CA GLU A 52 5.10 -14.52 -3.20
C GLU A 52 4.52 -13.32 -3.98
N LEU A 53 5.19 -12.85 -5.03
CA LEU A 53 4.67 -11.79 -5.90
C LEU A 53 3.37 -12.22 -6.59
N ASP A 54 3.30 -13.46 -7.10
CA ASP A 54 2.06 -14.02 -7.66
C ASP A 54 0.94 -14.12 -6.60
N ASN A 55 1.27 -14.56 -5.39
CA ASN A 55 0.32 -14.57 -4.27
C ASN A 55 -0.18 -13.16 -3.92
N MET A 56 0.71 -12.16 -3.90
CA MET A 56 0.37 -10.78 -3.59
C MET A 56 -0.64 -10.21 -4.61
N VAL A 57 -0.44 -10.48 -5.91
CA VAL A 57 -1.39 -10.08 -6.96
C VAL A 57 -2.78 -10.69 -6.74
N LYS A 58 -2.84 -12.01 -6.46
CA LYS A 58 -4.10 -12.72 -6.17
C LYS A 58 -4.82 -12.22 -4.92
N LEU A 59 -4.07 -11.77 -3.91
CA LEU A 59 -4.64 -11.14 -2.72
C LEU A 59 -5.16 -9.74 -3.04
N ALA A 60 -4.43 -8.96 -3.83
CA ALA A 60 -4.82 -7.61 -4.24
C ALA A 60 -6.11 -7.59 -5.07
N GLU A 61 -6.33 -8.57 -5.95
CA GLU A 61 -7.59 -8.72 -6.72
C GLU A 61 -8.84 -8.83 -5.83
N LYS A 62 -8.68 -9.27 -4.57
CA LYS A 62 -9.78 -9.40 -3.60
C LYS A 62 -10.05 -8.09 -2.86
N CYS A 63 -9.20 -7.08 -3.01
CA CYS A 63 -9.34 -5.76 -2.39
C CYS A 63 -10.06 -4.81 -3.35
N ASN A 64 -11.33 -4.50 -3.09
CA ASN A 64 -12.10 -3.54 -3.87
C ASN A 64 -12.04 -2.14 -3.22
N ILE A 65 -10.88 -1.49 -3.29
CA ILE A 65 -10.65 -0.16 -2.70
C ILE A 65 -10.25 0.81 -3.78
N GLN A 66 -10.90 1.96 -3.80
CA GLN A 66 -10.56 3.05 -4.71
C GLN A 66 -9.54 3.97 -4.03
N VAL A 67 -8.43 4.22 -4.71
CA VAL A 67 -7.39 5.13 -4.26
C VAL A 67 -7.42 6.36 -5.19
N PRO A 68 -7.63 7.58 -4.66
CA PRO A 68 -7.55 8.80 -5.45
C PRO A 68 -6.17 8.96 -6.09
N MET A 69 -6.13 9.49 -7.31
CA MET A 69 -4.89 9.60 -8.08
C MET A 69 -3.87 10.53 -7.39
N GLU A 70 -4.38 11.55 -6.70
CA GLU A 70 -3.59 12.50 -5.91
C GLU A 70 -2.82 11.82 -4.79
N VAL A 71 -3.39 10.79 -4.16
CA VAL A 71 -2.71 10.01 -3.11
C VAL A 71 -1.52 9.26 -3.69
N VAL A 72 -1.67 8.68 -4.89
CA VAL A 72 -0.57 7.97 -5.57
C VAL A 72 0.52 8.95 -6.00
N ASN A 73 0.16 10.13 -6.52
CA ASN A 73 1.13 11.17 -6.86
C ASN A 73 1.97 11.60 -5.65
N LEU A 74 1.37 11.70 -4.46
CA LEU A 74 2.11 11.99 -3.22
C LEU A 74 3.12 10.88 -2.91
N ILE A 75 2.76 9.62 -3.10
CA ILE A 75 3.66 8.47 -2.89
C ILE A 75 4.83 8.52 -3.87
N ASP A 76 4.57 8.77 -5.15
CA ASP A 76 5.60 8.87 -6.19
C ASP A 76 6.57 10.04 -5.94
N ASP A 77 6.07 11.15 -5.39
CA ASP A 77 6.85 12.30 -4.95
C ASP A 77 7.64 12.04 -3.65
N GLY A 78 7.44 10.89 -2.98
CA GLY A 78 8.03 10.59 -1.67
C GLY A 78 7.45 11.41 -0.51
N LYS A 79 6.25 11.96 -0.67
CA LYS A 79 5.51 12.70 0.36
C LYS A 79 4.59 11.79 1.17
N ASN A 80 4.10 12.30 2.30
CA ASN A 80 3.16 11.56 3.12
C ASN A 80 1.75 11.58 2.47
N PRO A 81 1.13 10.42 2.15
CA PRO A 81 -0.23 10.39 1.58
C PRO A 81 -1.32 10.97 2.50
N ASP A 82 -1.10 11.03 3.81
CA ASP A 82 -2.04 11.61 4.77
C ASP A 82 -2.26 13.12 4.56
N GLU A 83 -1.35 13.79 3.85
CA GLU A 83 -1.50 15.20 3.50
C GLU A 83 -2.73 15.43 2.63
N PHE A 84 -3.04 14.50 1.72
CA PHE A 84 -4.28 14.56 0.93
C PHE A 84 -5.52 14.55 1.84
N THR A 85 -5.57 13.62 2.80
CA THR A 85 -6.68 13.52 3.75
C THR A 85 -6.84 14.80 4.56
N ARG A 86 -5.73 15.34 5.07
CA ARG A 86 -5.71 16.60 5.82
C ARG A 86 -6.24 17.77 4.99
N ASP A 87 -5.80 17.89 3.74
CA ASP A 87 -6.17 19.00 2.87
C ASP A 87 -7.65 18.92 2.46
N ILE A 88 -8.16 17.73 2.16
CA ILE A 88 -9.60 17.53 1.87
C ILE A 88 -10.46 17.89 3.08
N LEU A 89 -10.07 17.49 4.29
CA LEU A 89 -10.78 17.83 5.52
C LEU A 89 -10.81 19.36 5.73
N ASN A 90 -9.66 20.02 5.62
CA ASN A 90 -9.56 21.48 5.75
C ASN A 90 -10.40 22.22 4.70
N ASN A 91 -10.35 21.76 3.44
CA ASN A 91 -11.18 22.31 2.37
C ASN A 91 -12.67 22.12 2.62
N CYS A 92 -13.07 20.98 3.18
CA CYS A 92 -14.45 20.70 3.55
C CYS A 92 -14.93 21.66 4.66
N ILE A 93 -14.12 21.86 5.69
CA ILE A 93 -14.40 22.80 6.79
C ILE A 93 -14.58 24.23 6.24
N ALA A 94 -13.63 24.70 5.42
CA ALA A 94 -13.69 26.03 4.83
C ALA A 94 -14.93 26.22 3.94
N LYS A 95 -15.22 25.26 3.05
CA LYS A 95 -16.41 25.31 2.19
C LYS A 95 -17.72 25.28 2.97
N ASN A 96 -17.77 24.51 4.07
CA ASN A 96 -18.93 24.46 4.95
C ASN A 96 -19.20 25.83 5.59
N GLN A 97 -18.17 26.46 6.17
CA GLN A 97 -18.27 27.80 6.77
C GLN A 97 -18.73 28.85 5.75
N ILE A 98 -18.15 28.85 4.55
CA ILE A 98 -18.55 29.77 3.47
C ILE A 98 -20.02 29.55 3.07
N THR A 99 -20.44 28.29 2.92
CA THR A 99 -21.82 27.95 2.52
C THR A 99 -22.83 28.36 3.58
N LYS A 100 -22.48 28.16 4.86
CA LYS A 100 -23.29 28.64 5.99
C LYS A 100 -23.42 30.16 5.96
N GLY A 101 -22.31 30.89 5.84
CA GLY A 101 -22.34 32.36 5.79
C GLY A 101 -23.17 32.91 4.62
N LYS A 102 -23.10 32.27 3.44
CA LYS A 102 -23.95 32.63 2.29
C LYS A 102 -25.43 32.37 2.56
N THR A 103 -25.77 31.25 3.20
CA THR A 103 -27.16 30.93 3.56
C THR A 103 -27.72 31.90 4.59
N ASP A 104 -26.92 32.25 5.61
CA ASP A 104 -27.33 33.17 6.67
C ASP A 104 -27.53 34.60 6.14
N ALA A 105 -26.76 35.02 5.12
CA ALA A 105 -26.93 36.32 4.47
C ALA A 105 -28.19 36.45 3.59
N LEU A 106 -28.82 35.32 3.25
CA LEU A 106 -30.04 35.27 2.42
C LEU A 106 -31.32 35.08 3.24
N LYS A 107 -31.21 34.91 4.57
CA LYS A 107 -32.35 34.87 5.50
C LYS A 107 -32.72 36.27 5.97
#